data_AF-A0A225WHF3-F1
#
_entry.id   AF-A0A225WHF3-F1
#
_cell.length_a   1.000
_cell.length_b   1.000
_cell.length_c   1.000
_cell.angle_alpha   90.00
_cell.angle_beta   90.00
_cell.angle_gamma   90.00
#
_symmetry.space_group_name_H-M   'P 1'
#
loop_
_entity.id
_entity.type
_entity.pdbx_description
1 polymer ?
#
loop_
_entity_poly.entity_id
_entity_poly.type
_entity_poly.pdbx_seq_one_letter_code
_entity_poly.pdbx_strand_id
1 'polypeptide(L)'
;MDDSDNEFSTPAPKYDYAVTAQVPERVLKMCNFAPRKFEKLWDVVKDHVHSNRNVGRGKKSTNSPKDVPFVTLAALKHCGSWDTVSGMFEMDSSPFQKIVKKFLTMLEPYMYDTFVKDEGTWRTLRELTLTRSTFKNFPCALQ
;
A
#
# COMPACT_ATOMS: atom_id res chain seq x y z
N MET A 1 -2.19 -16.44 -32.50
CA MET A 1 -0.82 -16.17 -32.03
C MET A 1 -0.95 -15.69 -30.60
N ASP A 2 -0.10 -16.22 -29.74
CA ASP A 2 -0.22 -16.33 -28.27
C ASP A 2 -0.12 -14.98 -27.55
N ASP A 3 -1.26 -14.43 -27.11
CA ASP A 3 -1.33 -13.36 -26.09
C ASP A 3 -1.33 -14.03 -24.71
N SER A 4 -0.19 -14.62 -24.35
CA SER A 4 0.09 -14.90 -22.94
C SER A 4 0.63 -13.62 -22.33
N ASP A 5 -0.29 -12.81 -21.80
CA ASP A 5 -0.04 -11.83 -20.73
C ASP A 5 0.54 -12.59 -19.53
N ASN A 6 1.82 -12.93 -19.64
CA ASN A 6 2.62 -13.33 -18.50
C ASN A 6 2.86 -12.04 -17.72
N GLU A 7 1.86 -11.64 -16.93
CA GLU A 7 1.97 -10.68 -15.84
C GLU A 7 3.03 -11.26 -14.90
N PHE A 8 4.30 -11.02 -15.25
CA PHE A 8 5.45 -11.50 -14.51
C PHE A 8 5.40 -10.73 -13.19
N SER A 9 4.73 -11.32 -12.21
CA SER A 9 4.69 -10.80 -10.85
C SER A 9 6.15 -10.60 -10.45
N THR A 10 6.58 -9.34 -10.47
CA THR A 10 7.99 -9.02 -10.21
C THR A 10 8.28 -9.53 -8.81
N PRO A 11 9.29 -10.41 -8.63
CA PRO A 11 9.56 -11.01 -7.33
C PRO A 11 9.65 -9.94 -6.24
N ALA A 12 8.98 -10.16 -5.11
CA ALA A 12 8.90 -9.23 -4.00
C ALA A 12 9.66 -9.83 -2.81
N PRO A 13 11.00 -9.92 -2.87
CA PRO A 13 11.77 -10.76 -1.97
C PRO A 13 11.55 -10.46 -0.48
N LYS A 14 11.25 -9.20 -0.09
CA LYS A 14 11.00 -8.87 1.32
C LYS A 14 9.61 -9.30 1.76
N TYR A 15 8.61 -9.09 0.91
CA TYR A 15 7.25 -9.56 1.16
C TYR A 15 7.14 -11.08 1.09
N ASP A 16 7.68 -11.70 0.04
CA ASP A 16 7.68 -13.15 -0.20
C ASP A 16 8.41 -13.89 0.92
N TYR A 17 9.54 -13.35 1.42
CA TYR A 17 10.22 -13.88 2.61
C TYR A 17 9.34 -13.78 3.86
N ALA A 18 8.60 -12.68 4.03
CA ALA A 18 7.67 -12.53 5.16
C ALA A 18 6.47 -13.48 5.10
N VAL A 19 6.03 -13.87 3.90
CA VAL A 19 4.94 -14.85 3.67
C VAL A 19 5.42 -16.29 3.86
N THR A 20 6.63 -16.61 3.40
CA THR A 20 7.18 -17.98 3.39
C THR A 20 7.85 -18.40 4.70
N ALA A 21 8.34 -17.46 5.50
CA ALA A 21 8.82 -17.75 6.85
C ALA A 21 7.67 -18.39 7.66
N GLN A 22 7.94 -19.51 8.34
CA GLN A 22 6.97 -20.36 9.06
C GLN A 22 6.30 -19.71 10.29
N VAL A 23 6.16 -18.38 10.30
CA VAL A 23 5.37 -17.61 11.27
C VAL A 23 4.20 -16.98 10.49
N PRO A 24 3.01 -17.62 10.46
CA PRO A 24 1.85 -17.16 9.69
C PRO A 24 1.43 -15.71 9.98
N GLU A 25 1.82 -15.21 11.15
CA GLU A 25 1.50 -13.88 11.63
C GLU A 25 2.56 -12.83 11.28
N ARG A 26 3.66 -13.17 10.60
CA ARG A 26 4.79 -12.24 10.42
C ARG A 26 4.39 -10.99 9.63
N VAL A 27 3.68 -11.15 8.51
CA VAL A 27 3.15 -10.01 7.73
C VAL A 27 2.24 -9.14 8.62
N LEU A 28 1.31 -9.76 9.36
CA LEU A 28 0.41 -9.06 10.28
C LEU A 28 1.18 -8.35 11.41
N LYS A 29 2.21 -8.99 11.98
CA LYS A 29 3.09 -8.44 13.00
C LYS A 29 3.97 -7.32 12.46
N MET A 30 4.31 -7.31 11.18
CA MET A 30 5.13 -6.26 10.59
C MET A 30 4.32 -5.07 10.10
N CYS A 31 3.12 -5.26 9.54
CA CYS A 31 2.40 -4.17 8.88
C CYS A 31 0.91 -4.02 9.27
N ASN A 32 0.37 -4.84 10.18
CA ASN A 32 -1.06 -4.89 10.56
C ASN A 32 -2.02 -5.33 9.45
N PHE A 33 -1.51 -5.80 8.30
CA PHE A 33 -2.33 -6.40 7.26
C PHE A 33 -2.24 -7.92 7.32
N ALA A 34 -3.40 -8.58 7.23
CA ALA A 34 -3.43 -9.97 6.78
C ALA A 34 -2.92 -10.01 5.32
N PRO A 35 -2.18 -11.05 4.89
CA PRO A 35 -1.65 -11.13 3.53
C PRO A 35 -2.68 -10.81 2.45
N ARG A 36 -3.89 -11.38 2.55
CA ARG A 36 -5.00 -11.12 1.61
C ARG A 36 -5.43 -9.65 1.54
N LYS A 37 -5.40 -8.90 2.66
CA LYS A 37 -5.73 -7.47 2.64
C LYS A 37 -4.61 -6.65 2.00
N PHE A 38 -3.35 -7.07 2.22
CA PHE A 38 -2.21 -6.44 1.57
C PHE A 38 -2.26 -6.64 0.05
N GLU A 39 -2.58 -7.86 -0.42
CA GLU A 39 -2.74 -8.13 -1.86
C GLU A 39 -3.83 -7.24 -2.48
N LYS A 40 -4.99 -7.11 -1.84
CA LYS A 40 -6.04 -6.20 -2.32
C LYS A 40 -5.58 -4.75 -2.40
N LEU A 41 -4.81 -4.27 -1.42
CA LEU A 41 -4.25 -2.92 -1.45
C LEU A 41 -3.24 -2.79 -2.60
N TRP A 42 -2.40 -3.81 -2.78
CA TRP A 42 -1.44 -3.88 -3.87
C TRP A 42 -2.13 -3.82 -5.24
N ASP A 43 -3.21 -4.59 -5.44
CA ASP A 43 -3.99 -4.60 -6.68
C ASP A 43 -4.55 -3.22 -7.03
N VAL A 44 -4.92 -2.40 -6.04
CA VAL A 44 -5.39 -1.02 -6.28
C VAL A 44 -4.24 -0.11 -6.70
N VAL A 45 -3.07 -0.22 -6.06
CA VAL A 45 -1.98 0.76 -6.26
C VAL A 45 -0.95 0.33 -7.29
N LYS A 46 -0.94 -0.94 -7.74
CA LYS A 46 0.14 -1.51 -8.55
C LYS A 46 0.39 -0.72 -9.82
N ASP A 47 -0.64 -0.31 -10.54
CA ASP A 47 -0.49 0.37 -11.84
C ASP A 47 0.09 1.78 -11.65
N HIS A 48 -0.37 2.50 -10.63
CA HIS A 48 0.17 3.80 -10.26
C HIS A 48 1.64 3.70 -9.82
N VAL A 49 1.97 2.69 -9.01
CA VAL A 49 3.35 2.44 -8.56
C VAL A 49 4.27 2.13 -9.74
N HIS A 50 3.85 1.27 -10.69
CA HIS A 50 4.65 0.93 -11.87
C HIS A 50 4.88 2.16 -12.77
N SER A 51 3.83 2.96 -13.00
CA SER A 51 3.89 4.16 -13.85
C SER A 51 4.83 5.23 -13.27
N ASN A 52 4.89 5.37 -11.95
CA ASN A 52 5.67 6.41 -11.28
C ASN A 52 7.07 5.95 -10.85
N ARG A 53 7.42 4.67 -11.04
CA ARG A 53 8.71 4.09 -10.58
C ARG A 53 9.93 4.68 -11.31
N ASN A 54 9.76 5.08 -12.58
CA ASN A 54 10.88 5.34 -13.49
C ASN A 54 10.86 6.70 -14.19
N VAL A 55 10.00 7.65 -13.81
CA VAL A 55 10.00 8.98 -14.46
C VAL A 55 11.28 9.72 -14.04
N GLY A 56 12.32 9.66 -14.88
CA GLY A 56 13.52 10.51 -14.81
C GLY A 56 14.81 9.97 -14.16
N ARG A 57 15.03 8.65 -13.98
CA ARG A 57 16.30 8.17 -13.37
C ARG A 57 16.85 6.88 -13.98
N GLY A 58 18.10 6.92 -14.47
CA GLY A 58 18.81 5.82 -15.11
C GLY A 58 19.30 4.69 -14.18
N LYS A 59 19.04 4.73 -12.87
CA LYS A 59 19.43 3.65 -11.93
C LYS A 59 18.18 2.99 -11.34
N LYS A 60 17.94 1.73 -11.73
CA LYS A 60 16.85 0.89 -11.21
C LYS A 60 16.98 0.77 -9.68
N SER A 61 15.89 0.99 -8.95
CA SER A 61 15.85 0.85 -7.49
C SER A 61 16.06 -0.62 -7.08
N THR A 62 16.90 -0.90 -6.09
CA THR A 62 17.17 -2.26 -5.58
C THR A 62 15.94 -2.95 -4.99
N ASN A 63 14.95 -2.19 -4.51
CA ASN A 63 13.71 -2.74 -3.98
C ASN A 63 12.71 -3.03 -5.10
N SER A 64 11.99 -4.16 -4.99
CA SER A 64 10.86 -4.45 -5.87
C SER A 64 9.73 -3.43 -5.66
N PRO A 65 8.83 -3.23 -6.65
CA PRO A 65 7.68 -2.33 -6.51
C PRO A 65 6.80 -2.65 -5.31
N LYS A 66 6.60 -3.94 -5.03
CA LYS A 66 5.70 -4.46 -4.00
C LYS A 66 6.35 -4.51 -2.61
N ASP A 67 7.68 -4.58 -2.53
CA ASP A 67 8.39 -4.45 -1.25
C ASP A 67 8.24 -3.05 -0.66
N VAL A 68 8.17 -2.01 -1.50
CA VAL A 68 8.09 -0.62 -1.05
C VAL A 68 6.81 -0.31 -0.23
N PRO A 69 5.59 -0.68 -0.67
CA PRO A 69 4.40 -0.53 0.17
C PRO A 69 4.49 -1.39 1.43
N PHE A 70 5.04 -2.60 1.37
CA PHE A 70 5.21 -3.44 2.56
C PHE A 70 6.12 -2.81 3.61
N VAL A 71 7.29 -2.31 3.19
CA VAL A 71 8.24 -1.57 4.03
C VAL A 71 7.61 -0.29 4.60
N THR A 72 6.84 0.44 3.78
CA THR A 72 6.15 1.66 4.20
C THR A 72 5.11 1.37 5.28
N LEU A 73 4.27 0.36 5.10
CA LEU A 73 3.26 -0.01 6.09
C LEU A 73 3.91 -0.48 7.41
N ALA A 74 5.07 -1.15 7.34
CA ALA A 74 5.82 -1.50 8.53
C ALA A 74 6.37 -0.27 9.28
N ALA A 75 6.88 0.71 8.55
CA ALA A 75 7.27 2.00 9.16
C ALA A 75 6.10 2.70 9.84
N LEU A 76 4.94 2.75 9.18
CA LEU A 76 3.72 3.38 9.73
C LEU A 76 3.16 2.63 10.93
N LYS A 77 3.26 1.29 10.96
CA LYS A 77 2.82 0.49 12.11
C LYS A 77 3.65 0.79 13.35
N HIS A 78 4.97 0.78 13.21
CA HIS A 78 5.86 0.68 14.35
C HIS A 78 6.17 2.02 15.01
N CYS A 79 5.83 3.16 14.38
CA CYS A 79 5.93 4.54 14.90
C CYS A 79 7.14 4.81 15.82
N GLY A 80 8.26 4.15 15.54
CA GLY A 80 9.43 4.09 16.40
C GLY A 80 10.63 4.75 15.73
N SER A 81 11.82 4.53 16.28
CA SER A 81 13.05 4.99 15.62
C SER A 81 13.17 4.35 14.23
N TRP A 82 13.62 5.15 13.26
CA TRP A 82 13.92 4.68 11.91
C TRP A 82 14.93 3.53 11.94
N ASP A 83 15.88 3.54 12.87
CA ASP A 83 16.88 2.47 13.04
C ASP A 83 16.26 1.14 13.45
N THR A 84 15.23 1.17 14.32
CA THR A 84 14.55 -0.04 14.78
C THR A 84 13.79 -0.70 13.65
N VAL A 85 13.05 0.08 12.87
CA VAL A 85 12.24 -0.48 11.77
C VAL A 85 13.13 -0.86 10.59
N SER A 86 14.17 -0.08 10.27
CA SER A 86 15.07 -0.40 9.16
C SER A 86 15.86 -1.69 9.41
N GLY A 87 16.21 -1.97 10.67
CA GLY A 87 16.82 -3.22 11.10
C GLY A 87 15.96 -4.47 10.81
N MET A 88 14.63 -4.36 10.82
CA MET A 88 13.73 -5.49 10.46
C MET A 88 13.87 -5.92 8.99
N PHE A 89 14.44 -5.06 8.15
CA PHE A 89 14.61 -5.26 6.71
C PHE A 89 16.08 -5.30 6.29
N GLU A 90 17.01 -5.35 7.26
CA GLU A 90 18.46 -5.33 7.01
C GLU A 90 18.87 -4.10 6.16
N MET A 91 18.31 -2.95 6.50
CA MET A 91 18.58 -1.68 5.82
C MET A 91 19.17 -0.63 6.75
N ASP A 92 20.05 0.19 6.18
CA ASP A 92 20.44 1.43 6.82
C ASP A 92 19.23 2.39 6.93
N SER A 93 19.15 3.08 8.06
CA SER A 93 18.07 3.99 8.43
C SER A 93 17.85 5.13 7.41
N SER A 94 18.92 5.71 6.87
CA SER A 94 18.83 6.82 5.90
C SER A 94 18.23 6.40 4.54
N PRO A 95 18.71 5.34 3.86
CA PRO A 95 18.04 4.77 2.69
C PRO A 95 16.60 4.33 2.97
N PHE A 96 16.34 3.68 4.11
CA PHE A 96 15.01 3.25 4.51
C PHE A 96 14.03 4.45 4.59
N GLN A 97 14.42 5.49 5.31
CA GLN A 97 13.63 6.71 5.45
C GLN A 97 13.35 7.37 4.09
N LYS A 98 14.35 7.42 3.19
CA LYS A 98 14.19 7.97 1.84
C LYS A 98 13.16 7.18 1.02
N ILE A 99 13.16 5.85 1.13
CA ILE A 99 12.19 4.99 0.44
C ILE A 99 10.77 5.26 0.94
N VAL A 100 10.58 5.23 2.27
CA VAL A 100 9.26 5.44 2.90
C VAL A 100 8.71 6.83 2.53
N LYS A 101 9.51 7.89 2.72
CA LYS A 101 9.08 9.26 2.41
C LYS A 101 8.75 9.43 0.94
N LYS A 102 9.64 8.98 0.03
CA LYS A 102 9.42 9.10 -1.41
C LYS A 102 8.15 8.37 -1.85
N PHE A 103 7.91 7.19 -1.29
CA PHE A 103 6.72 6.41 -1.61
C PHE A 103 5.45 7.10 -1.12
N LEU A 104 5.42 7.58 0.12
CA LEU A 104 4.27 8.31 0.66
C LEU A 104 3.96 9.57 -0.14
N THR A 105 4.97 10.37 -0.50
CA THR A 105 4.76 11.58 -1.32
C THR A 105 4.18 11.27 -2.71
N MET A 106 4.54 10.12 -3.30
CA MET A 106 4.02 9.70 -4.59
C MET A 106 2.62 9.08 -4.49
N LEU A 107 2.34 8.35 -3.42
CA LEU A 107 1.13 7.57 -3.26
C LEU A 107 -0.02 8.38 -2.62
N GLU A 108 0.28 9.31 -1.72
CA GLU A 108 -0.72 10.11 -1.00
C GLU A 108 -1.77 10.78 -1.90
N PRO A 109 -1.41 11.53 -2.96
CA PRO A 109 -2.43 12.18 -3.79
C PRO A 109 -3.31 11.16 -4.52
N TYR A 110 -2.71 10.06 -4.99
CA TYR A 110 -3.43 8.98 -5.68
C TYR A 110 -4.43 8.28 -4.75
N MET A 111 -4.02 8.00 -3.52
CA MET A 111 -4.91 7.38 -2.52
C MET A 111 -6.04 8.32 -2.14
N TYR A 112 -5.76 9.62 -1.99
CA TYR A 112 -6.80 10.61 -1.69
C TYR A 112 -7.83 10.70 -2.80
N ASP A 113 -7.39 10.76 -4.06
CA ASP A 113 -8.31 10.80 -5.19
C ASP A 113 -9.13 9.50 -5.29
N THR A 114 -8.49 8.34 -5.19
CA THR A 114 -9.14 7.02 -5.32
C THR A 114 -10.14 6.73 -4.21
N PHE A 115 -9.79 6.99 -2.95
CA PHE A 115 -10.59 6.57 -1.80
C PHE A 115 -11.44 7.68 -1.17
N VAL A 116 -11.16 8.95 -1.47
CA VAL A 116 -11.89 10.08 -0.87
C VAL A 116 -12.70 10.82 -1.93
N LYS A 117 -12.08 11.24 -3.03
CA LYS A 117 -12.81 12.03 -4.06
C LYS A 117 -13.70 11.16 -4.92
N ASP A 118 -13.17 10.08 -5.49
CA ASP A 118 -13.95 9.20 -6.36
C ASP A 118 -15.09 8.57 -5.56
N GLU A 119 -14.80 8.09 -4.34
CA GLU A 119 -15.84 7.57 -3.42
C GLU A 119 -16.89 8.60 -2.99
N GLY A 120 -16.47 9.82 -2.70
CA GLY A 120 -17.39 10.91 -2.36
C GLY A 120 -18.27 11.36 -3.53
N THR A 121 -17.87 11.05 -4.77
CA THR A 121 -18.61 11.42 -5.99
C THR A 121 -19.68 10.39 -6.36
N TRP A 122 -19.44 9.09 -6.13
CA TRP A 122 -20.43 8.04 -6.44
C TRP A 122 -21.37 7.68 -5.28
N ARG A 123 -21.00 8.02 -4.03
CA ARG A 123 -21.87 7.96 -2.85
C ARG A 123 -21.86 9.32 -2.17
N THR A 124 -22.49 10.30 -2.81
CA THR A 124 -22.70 11.56 -2.11
C THR A 124 -23.61 11.31 -0.89
N LEU A 125 -23.37 12.00 0.23
CA LEU A 125 -24.25 11.90 1.42
C LEU A 125 -25.72 12.15 1.03
N ARG A 126 -25.96 13.00 0.01
CA ARG A 126 -27.28 13.25 -0.57
C ARG A 126 -27.92 12.00 -1.18
N GLU A 127 -27.21 11.22 -1.99
CA GLU A 127 -27.75 9.98 -2.56
C GLU A 127 -28.03 8.93 -1.50
N LEU A 128 -27.19 8.84 -0.47
CA LEU A 128 -27.40 7.95 0.67
C LEU A 128 -28.63 8.34 1.49
N THR A 129 -28.87 9.64 1.69
CA THR A 129 -30.10 10.16 2.34
C THR A 129 -31.34 9.89 1.49
N LEU A 130 -31.27 10.09 0.16
CA LEU A 130 -32.39 9.85 -0.76
C LEU A 130 -32.76 8.37 -0.88
N THR A 131 -31.77 7.48 -0.85
CA THR A 131 -31.99 6.02 -0.94
C THR A 131 -32.34 5.38 0.40
N ARG A 132 -32.44 6.16 1.49
CA ARG A 132 -32.60 5.67 2.88
C ARG A 132 -31.55 4.63 3.29
N SER A 133 -30.38 4.67 2.67
CA SER A 133 -29.23 3.84 3.02
C SER A 133 -28.52 4.47 4.22
N THR A 134 -29.20 4.49 5.38
CA THR A 134 -28.69 5.17 6.57
C THR A 134 -27.72 4.30 7.36
N PHE A 135 -26.79 4.94 8.08
CA PHE A 135 -25.92 4.24 9.01
C PHE A 135 -26.75 3.65 10.15
N LYS A 136 -26.76 2.32 10.25
CA LYS A 136 -27.55 1.56 11.24
C LYS A 136 -27.40 2.07 12.69
N ASN A 137 -26.21 2.55 13.05
CA ASN A 137 -25.90 3.00 14.41
C ASN A 137 -25.81 4.54 14.55
N PHE A 138 -25.94 5.30 13.45
CA PHE A 138 -25.77 6.76 13.44
C PHE A 138 -26.84 7.42 12.56
N PRO A 139 -28.11 7.39 12.99
CA PRO A 139 -29.22 7.89 12.19
C PRO A 139 -29.12 9.39 11.85
N CYS A 140 -28.39 10.17 12.64
CA CYS A 140 -28.19 11.60 12.44
C CYS A 140 -27.00 11.97 11.54
N ALA A 141 -26.16 11.01 11.12
CA ALA A 141 -24.94 11.30 10.34
C ALA A 141 -25.22 11.67 8.86
N LEU A 142 -26.48 11.62 8.44
CA LEU A 142 -26.94 11.88 7.07
C LEU A 142 -28.06 12.94 6.99
N GLN A 143 -28.33 13.65 8.11
CA GLN A 143 -29.31 14.73 8.18
C GLN A 143 -28.70 16.08 7.77
#